data_AF-A0A9P6UA17-F1
#
_entry.id   AF-A0A9P6UA17-F1
#
_cell.length_a   1.000
_cell.length_b   1.000
_cell.length_c   1.000
_cell.angle_alpha   90.00
_cell.angle_beta   90.00
_cell.angle_gamma   90.00
#
_symmetry.space_group_name_H-M   'P 1'
#
loop_
_entity.id
_entity.type
_entity.pdbx_description
1 polymer ?
#
loop_
_entity_poly.entity_id
_entity_poly.type
_entity_poly.pdbx_seq_one_letter_code
_entity_poly.pdbx_strand_id
1 'polypeptide(L)' 'MASFKYCSECNNLLYPREDRSIPELSQRKLMFACRNCDYQEPADNNCVYRNEIAHAPAEQTLIVQDLSTDPTL' A
#
# COMPACT_ATOMS: atom_id res chain seq x y z
N MET A 1 -3.39 7.59 1.51
CA MET A 1 -3.53 6.78 0.28
C MET A 1 -3.45 5.30 0.65
N ALA A 2 -3.98 4.41 -0.19
CA ALA A 2 -3.75 2.98 -0.02
C ALA A 2 -2.26 2.71 -0.27
N SER A 3 -1.59 2.07 0.69
CA SER A 3 -0.17 1.76 0.61
C SER A 3 0.03 0.28 0.93
N PHE A 4 0.91 -0.38 0.17
CA PHE A 4 1.26 -1.76 0.42
C PHE A 4 2.26 -1.84 1.57
N LYS A 5 2.00 -2.74 2.51
CA LYS A 5 2.88 -3.01 3.64
C LYS A 5 3.49 -4.41 3.54
N TYR A 6 4.70 -4.55 4.07
CA TYR A 6 5.45 -5.80 4.04
C TYR A 6 5.73 -6.26 5.48
N CYS A 7 5.72 -7.57 5.67
CA CYS A 7 6.00 -8.18 6.97
C CYS A 7 7.45 -7.92 7.38
N SER A 8 7.66 -7.48 8.62
CA SER A 8 9.01 -7.24 9.16
C SER A 8 9.83 -8.52 9.37
N GLU A 9 9.18 -9.68 9.43
CA GLU A 9 9.85 -10.96 9.69
C GLU A 9 10.26 -11.69 8.40
N CYS A 10 9.35 -11.81 7.43
CA CYS A 10 9.55 -12.61 6.22
C CYS A 10 9.45 -11.82 4.91
N ASN A 11 9.28 -10.50 4.99
CA ASN A 11 9.20 -9.58 3.84
C ASN A 11 8.11 -9.94 2.80
N ASN A 12 7.10 -10.71 3.21
CA ASN A 12 5.92 -11.02 2.40
C ASN A 12 4.88 -9.91 2.52
N LEU A 13 4.01 -9.79 1.50
CA LEU A 13 2.92 -8.81 1.49
C LEU A 13 1.96 -9.02 2.65
N LEU A 14 1.58 -7.94 3.34
CA LEU A 14 0.53 -7.96 4.35
C LEU A 14 -0.85 -7.75 3.74
N TYR A 15 -1.84 -8.47 4.25
CA TYR A 15 -3.22 -8.44 3.77
C TYR A 15 -4.16 -7.83 4.81
N PRO A 16 -5.16 -7.05 4.40
CA PRO A 16 -6.13 -6.45 5.31
C PRO A 16 -6.97 -7.54 5.99
N ARG A 17 -7.16 -7.40 7.30
CA ARG A 17 -7.91 -8.31 8.18
C ARG A 17 -8.66 -7.50 9.24
N GLU A 18 -9.90 -7.87 9.51
CA GLU A 18 -10.68 -7.31 10.62
C GLU A 18 -10.23 -7.95 11.95
N ASP A 19 -9.97 -7.14 12.97
CA ASP A 19 -9.84 -7.65 14.34
C ASP A 19 -11.22 -7.91 14.94
N ARG A 20 -11.54 -9.19 15.14
CA ARG A 20 -12.83 -9.67 15.69
C ARG A 20 -12.73 -10.09 17.15
N SER A 21 -11.58 -9.90 17.79
CA SER A 21 -11.36 -10.35 19.17
C SER A 21 -12.23 -9.61 20.19
N ILE A 22 -12.68 -8.39 19.87
CA ILE A 22 -13.46 -7.54 20.77
C ILE A 22 -14.92 -7.48 20.28
N PRO A 23 -15.92 -7.89 21.08
CA PRO A 23 -17.33 -7.90 20.69
C PRO A 23 -17.95 -6.50 20.59
N GLU A 24 -17.33 -5.48 21.19
CA GLU A 24 -17.74 -4.07 21.06
C GLU A 24 -17.45 -3.52 19.66
N LEU A 25 -18.51 -3.05 18.98
CA LEU A 25 -18.44 -2.53 17.61
C LEU A 25 -17.52 -1.29 17.49
N SER A 26 -17.40 -0.49 18.55
CA SER A 26 -16.58 0.73 18.62
C SER A 26 -15.07 0.46 18.60
N GLN A 27 -14.64 -0.78 18.86
CA GLN A 27 -13.23 -1.15 18.98
C GLN A 27 -12.71 -1.97 17.81
N ARG A 28 -13.55 -2.23 16.79
CA ARG A 28 -13.13 -2.93 15.57
C ARG A 28 -12.16 -2.08 14.78
N LYS A 29 -10.96 -2.61 14.56
CA LYS A 29 -9.88 -1.94 13.83
C LYS A 29 -9.46 -2.78 12.63
N LEU A 30 -9.02 -2.08 11.57
CA LEU A 30 -8.39 -2.69 10.42
C LEU A 30 -6.94 -3.05 10.79
N MET A 31 -6.59 -4.31 10.59
CA MET A 31 -5.24 -4.85 10.78
C MET A 31 -4.68 -5.30 9.42
N PHE A 32 -3.37 -5.31 9.30
CA PHE A 32 -2.64 -5.93 8.21
C PHE A 32 -1.91 -7.15 8.75
N ALA A 33 -2.17 -8.32 8.19
CA ALA A 33 -1.61 -9.59 8.66
C ALA A 33 -0.86 -10.32 7.54
N CYS A 34 0.24 -10.97 7.89
CA CYS A 34 0.95 -11.85 6.97
C CYS A 34 0.17 -13.17 6.78
N ARG A 35 0.32 -13.83 5.63
CA ARG A 35 -0.22 -15.18 5.39
C ARG A 35 0.77 -16.30 5.71
N ASN A 36 2.05 -15.97 5.87
CA ASN A 36 3.14 -16.92 5.99
C ASN A 36 3.71 -17.01 7.41
N CYS A 37 3.32 -16.10 8.31
CA CYS A 37 3.72 -16.03 9.72
C CYS A 37 2.63 -15.34 10.54
N ASP A 38 2.81 -15.25 11.86
CA ASP A 38 1.83 -14.67 12.80
C ASP A 38 1.91 -13.14 12.92
N TYR A 39 2.80 -12.50 12.16
CA TYR A 39 2.96 -11.06 12.17
C TYR A 39 1.69 -10.33 11.73
N GLN A 40 1.27 -9.36 12.53
CA GLN A 40 0.15 -8.47 12.27
C GLN A 40 0.38 -7.08 12.87
N GLU A 41 -0.17 -6.06 12.22
CA GLU A 41 -0.04 -4.67 12.65
C GLU A 41 -1.30 -3.84 12.35
N PRO A 42 -1.57 -2.75 13.10
CA PRO A 42 -2.70 -1.88 12.82
C PRO A 42 -2.52 -1.07 11.53
N ALA A 43 -3.63 -0.80 10.85
CA ALA A 43 -3.63 0.09 9.69
C ALA A 43 -3.58 1.56 10.12
N ASP A 44 -2.69 2.34 9.49
CA ASP A 44 -2.61 3.80 9.67
C ASP A 44 -3.74 4.54 8.92
N ASN A 45 -4.28 3.90 7.88
CA ASN A 45 -5.32 4.43 7.02
C ASN A 45 -6.32 3.30 6.69
N ASN A 46 -7.61 3.62 6.72
CA ASN A 46 -8.70 2.68 6.46
C ASN A 46 -8.94 2.41 4.96
N CYS A 47 -8.32 3.19 4.07
CA CYS A 47 -8.43 2.99 2.62
C CYS A 47 -7.54 1.82 2.16
N VAL A 48 -8.15 0.68 1.88
CA VAL A 48 -7.48 -0.55 1.40
C VAL A 48 -7.18 -0.49 -0.10
N TYR A 49 -8.09 0.07 -0.89
CA TYR A 49 -7.97 0.14 -2.34
C TYR A 49 -8.60 1.43 -2.85
N ARG A 50 -7.98 2.02 -3.87
CA ARG A 50 -8.50 3.15 -4.62
C ARG A 50 -8.25 2.89 -6.10
N ASN A 51 -9.31 2.86 -6.88
CA ASN A 51 -9.19 2.92 -8.33
C ASN A 51 -9.17 4.39 -8.76
N GLU A 52 -8.07 4.85 -9.35
CA GLU A 52 -7.95 6.20 -9.88
C GLU A 52 -8.11 6.15 -11.40
N ILE A 53 -9.20 6.74 -11.91
CA ILE A 53 -9.45 6.83 -13.35
C ILE A 53 -8.76 8.07 -13.88
N ALA A 54 -7.66 7.89 -14.61
CA ALA A 54 -6.97 8.97 -15.30
C ALA A 54 -7.72 9.32 -16.60
N HIS A 55 -8.27 10.53 -16.69
CA HIS A 55 -8.98 11.01 -17.89
C HIS A 55 -8.05 11.55 -18.98
N ALA A 56 -6.77 11.78 -18.67
CA ALA A 56 -5.71 12.09 -19.62
C ALA A 56 -4.46 11.29 -19.21
N PRO A 57 -3.68 10.73 -20.15
CA PRO A 57 -2.41 10.12 -19.82
C PRO A 57 -1.52 11.19 -19.20
N ALA A 58 -1.10 11.01 -17.94
CA ALA A 58 0.00 11.77 -17.41
C ALA A 58 1.24 11.33 -18.17
N GLU A 59 1.70 12.13 -19.14
CA GLU A 59 3.06 12.04 -19.68
C GLU A 59 4.04 12.47 -18.59
N GLN A 60 4.11 11.68 -17.52
CA GLN A 60 5.15 11.78 -16.50
C GLN A 60 6.17 10.70 -16.82
N THR A 61 6.95 10.93 -17.87
CA THR A 61 8.27 10.31 -17.92
C THR A 61 9.05 10.83 -16.72
N LEU A 62 9.75 9.93 -16.03
CA LEU A 62 10.72 10.35 -15.03
C LEU A 62 11.61 11.42 -15.69
N ILE A 63 11.81 12.56 -15.04
CA ILE A 63 12.76 13.56 -15.54
C ILE A 63 14.13 12.90 -15.45
N VAL A 64 14.60 12.37 -16.57
CA VAL A 64 15.93 11.80 -16.69
C VAL A 64 16.89 12.98 -16.77
N GLN A 65 17.68 13.17 -15.71
CA GLN A 65 18.52 14.36 -15.54
C GLN A 65 19.52 14.53 -16.70
N ASP A 66 19.92 13.42 -17.31
CA ASP A 66 20.87 13.38 -18.44
C ASP A 66 20.22 13.56 -19.82
N LEU A 67 18.90 13.78 -19.92
CA LEU A 67 18.22 14.03 -21.21
C LEU A 67 18.82 15.23 -21.95
N SER A 68 19.26 16.25 -21.22
CA SER A 68 19.88 17.45 -21.81
C SER A 68 21.22 17.18 -22.49
N THR A 69 21.83 16.02 -22.22
CA THR A 69 23.13 15.63 -22.77
C THR A 69 23.04 14.63 -23.91
N ASP A 70 21.84 14.13 -24.23
CA ASP A 70 21.63 13.17 -25.30
C ASP A 70 21.69 13.88 -26.68
N PRO A 71 22.69 13.59 -27.52
CA PRO A 71 22.81 14.20 -28.85
C PRO A 71 21.80 13.65 -29.88
N THR A 72 20.99 12.67 -29.50
CA THR A 72 19.99 12.02 -30.36
C THR A 72 18.54 12.44 -30.08
N LEU A 73 18.33 13.29 -29.07
CA LEU A 73 17.07 14.03 -28.82
C LEU A 73 17.06 15.37 -29.56
#